data_AF-A0A9Q8QSP4-F1
#
_entry.id   AF-A0A9Q8QSP4-F1
#
_cell.length_a   1.000
_cell.length_b   1.000
_cell.length_c   1.000
_cell.angle_alpha   90.00
_cell.angle_beta   90.00
_cell.angle_gamma   90.00
#
_symmetry.space_group_name_H-M   'P 1'
#
loop_
_entity.id
_entity.type
_entity.pdbx_description
1 polymer ?
#
loop_
_entity_poly.entity_id
_entity_poly.type
_entity_poly.pdbx_seq_one_letter_code
_entity_poly.pdbx_strand_id
1 'polypeptide(L)'
;MKVQTAIPLLVALVSGAQAASTTVVWHGCAGESQKTQSDGDGCTNVSGFKTDNLCKVEVPPPGSDRCEFYTTMCGNPFGTTYHCNAGQTCDTSAWSAIDSYRCYQ
;
A
#
# COMPACT_ATOMS: atom_id res chain seq x y z
N MET A 1 -40.93 -14.03 -29.06
CA MET A 1 -40.52 -13.05 -28.03
C MET A 1 -39.84 -13.82 -26.92
N LYS A 2 -38.53 -13.64 -26.73
CA LYS A 2 -37.71 -14.40 -25.78
C LYS A 2 -37.43 -13.48 -24.59
N VAL A 3 -38.24 -13.61 -23.53
CA VAL A 3 -38.07 -12.82 -22.31
C VAL A 3 -36.97 -13.50 -21.51
N GLN A 4 -35.79 -12.90 -21.53
CA GLN A 4 -34.61 -13.35 -20.79
C GLN A 4 -34.71 -12.74 -19.40
N THR A 5 -35.15 -13.55 -18.44
CA THR A 5 -35.26 -13.17 -17.03
C THR A 5 -33.85 -12.98 -16.46
N ALA A 6 -33.45 -11.72 -16.23
CA ALA A 6 -32.20 -11.39 -15.58
C ALA A 6 -32.25 -11.80 -14.10
N ILE A 7 -31.33 -12.68 -13.70
CA ILE A 7 -31.13 -13.07 -12.30
C ILE A 7 -30.46 -11.88 -11.60
N PRO A 8 -31.00 -11.36 -10.49
CA PRO A 8 -30.27 -10.39 -9.68
C PRO A 8 -29.09 -11.12 -9.01
N LEU A 9 -27.86 -10.79 -9.40
CA LEU A 9 -26.69 -11.12 -8.61
C LEU A 9 -26.78 -10.35 -7.29
N LEU A 10 -27.17 -11.07 -6.24
CA LEU A 10 -27.04 -10.62 -4.85
C LEU A 10 -25.55 -10.35 -4.61
N VAL A 11 -25.19 -9.07 -4.52
CA VAL A 11 -23.89 -8.61 -4.03
C VAL A 11 -23.78 -9.08 -2.59
N ALA A 12 -22.97 -10.11 -2.36
CA ALA A 12 -22.70 -10.59 -1.01
C ALA A 12 -22.11 -9.44 -0.19
N LEU A 13 -22.88 -8.95 0.79
CA LEU A 13 -22.34 -8.15 1.88
C LEU A 13 -21.39 -9.06 2.68
N VAL A 14 -20.11 -8.99 2.36
CA VAL A 14 -19.07 -9.64 3.14
C VAL A 14 -18.95 -8.86 4.45
N SER A 15 -19.67 -9.32 5.47
CA SER A 15 -19.48 -8.96 6.87
C SER A 15 -18.15 -9.55 7.35
N GLY A 16 -17.03 -9.05 6.80
CA GLY A 16 -15.71 -9.25 7.36
C GLY A 16 -15.43 -8.08 8.29
N ALA A 17 -14.99 -8.37 9.52
CA ALA A 17 -14.38 -7.35 10.36
C ALA A 17 -13.30 -6.64 9.53
N GLN A 18 -13.55 -5.38 9.16
CA GLN A 18 -12.60 -4.58 8.39
C GLN A 18 -11.45 -4.28 9.35
N ALA A 19 -10.42 -5.13 9.35
CA ALA A 19 -9.11 -4.73 9.85
C ALA A 19 -8.82 -3.38 9.18
N ALA A 20 -8.55 -2.34 9.97
CA ALA A 20 -8.49 -0.98 9.45
C ALA A 20 -7.32 -0.89 8.46
N SER A 21 -7.59 -1.01 7.16
CA SER A 21 -6.52 -1.06 6.18
C SER A 21 -5.82 0.28 6.10
N THR A 22 -4.48 0.27 6.21
CA THR A 22 -3.69 1.50 6.07
C THR A 22 -3.45 1.76 4.60
N THR A 23 -3.87 2.94 4.14
CA THR A 23 -3.61 3.38 2.78
C THR A 23 -2.22 3.99 2.69
N VAL A 24 -1.43 3.58 1.70
CA VAL A 24 -0.16 4.22 1.34
C VAL A 24 -0.31 4.78 -0.07
N VAL A 25 -0.04 6.07 -0.21
CA VAL A 25 -0.02 6.78 -1.50
C VAL A 25 1.43 6.91 -1.94
N TRP A 26 1.69 6.46 -3.17
CA TRP A 26 3.01 6.44 -3.78
C TRP A 26 3.03 7.48 -4.89
N HIS A 27 4.13 8.20 -5.01
CA HIS A 27 4.31 9.19 -6.06
C HIS A 27 5.63 8.98 -6.78
N GLY A 28 5.54 8.74 -8.07
CA GLY A 28 6.69 8.68 -8.96
C GLY A 28 7.23 10.08 -9.25
N CYS A 29 8.53 10.16 -9.53
CA CYS A 29 9.19 11.44 -9.86
C CYS A 29 8.68 12.05 -11.18
N ALA A 30 8.08 11.25 -12.08
CA ALA A 30 7.52 11.73 -13.34
C ALA A 30 6.02 12.06 -13.25
N GLY A 31 5.47 12.16 -12.04
CA GLY A 31 4.08 12.54 -11.77
C GLY A 31 3.11 11.36 -11.66
N GLU A 32 3.60 10.12 -11.68
CA GLU A 32 2.78 8.94 -11.42
C GLU A 32 2.27 8.95 -9.98
N SER A 33 1.07 8.44 -9.76
CA SER A 33 0.60 8.16 -8.40
C SER A 33 -0.26 6.91 -8.36
N GLN A 34 -0.06 6.11 -7.31
CA GLN A 34 -0.84 4.91 -7.05
C GLN A 34 -1.11 4.80 -5.56
N LYS A 35 -2.23 4.19 -5.20
CA LYS A 35 -2.55 3.85 -3.81
C LYS A 35 -2.45 2.34 -3.63
N THR A 36 -1.91 1.89 -2.51
CA THR A 36 -2.06 0.52 -2.04
C THR A 36 -2.69 0.53 -0.67
N GLN A 37 -3.39 -0.55 -0.36
CA GLN A 37 -3.86 -0.83 0.98
C GLN A 37 -2.98 -1.93 1.57
N SER A 38 -2.63 -1.75 2.83
CA SER A 38 -2.04 -2.77 3.67
C SER A 38 -3.11 -3.20 4.66
N ASP A 39 -3.41 -4.49 4.70
CA ASP A 39 -4.46 -5.08 5.55
C ASP A 39 -4.01 -5.21 7.03
N GLY A 40 -3.06 -4.37 7.49
CA GLY A 40 -2.46 -4.38 8.83
C GLY A 40 -1.02 -4.89 8.82
N ASP A 41 -0.65 -5.66 9.86
CA ASP A 41 0.68 -6.25 10.11
C ASP A 41 1.26 -7.16 9.01
N GLY A 42 0.60 -7.25 7.85
CA GLY A 42 1.04 -8.04 6.70
C GLY A 42 2.12 -7.34 5.87
N CYS A 43 3.06 -8.15 5.36
CA CYS A 43 3.99 -7.69 4.34
C CYS A 43 3.29 -7.54 2.99
N THR A 44 3.39 -6.38 2.38
CA THR A 44 2.83 -6.10 1.06
C THR A 44 3.96 -5.83 0.06
N ASN A 45 4.07 -6.66 -0.97
CA ASN A 45 5.04 -6.46 -2.06
C ASN A 45 4.57 -5.35 -3.02
N VAL A 46 5.52 -4.63 -3.59
CA VAL A 46 5.28 -3.56 -4.56
C VAL A 46 6.09 -3.77 -5.83
N SER A 47 5.74 -3.04 -6.89
CA SER A 47 6.43 -3.11 -8.18
C SER A 47 6.19 -1.84 -9.01
N GLY A 48 6.88 -1.73 -10.15
CA GLY A 48 6.74 -0.63 -11.10
C GLY A 48 7.48 0.62 -10.64
N PHE A 49 6.90 1.81 -10.84
CA PHE A 49 7.59 3.07 -10.48
C PHE A 49 7.98 3.17 -8.99
N LYS A 50 7.36 2.35 -8.12
CA LYS A 50 7.69 2.24 -6.69
C LYS A 50 9.07 1.65 -6.45
N THR A 51 9.54 0.79 -7.34
CA THR A 51 10.90 0.24 -7.33
C THR A 51 11.87 1.11 -8.13
N ASP A 52 11.39 1.79 -9.18
CA ASP A 52 12.28 2.35 -10.21
C ASP A 52 12.44 3.87 -10.15
N ASN A 53 11.43 4.61 -9.67
CA ASN A 53 11.38 6.07 -9.79
C ASN A 53 10.51 6.73 -8.71
N LEU A 54 10.62 6.27 -7.46
CA LEU A 54 9.80 6.74 -6.34
C LEU A 54 10.39 8.03 -5.73
N CYS A 55 9.59 9.11 -5.67
CA CYS A 55 10.03 10.39 -5.10
C CYS A 55 9.36 10.73 -3.76
N LYS A 56 8.12 10.25 -3.55
CA LYS A 56 7.37 10.58 -2.34
C LYS A 56 6.47 9.42 -1.95
N VAL A 57 6.35 9.22 -0.65
CA VAL A 57 5.33 8.36 -0.05
C VAL A 57 4.53 9.17 0.95
N GLU A 58 3.22 8.99 0.94
CA GLU A 58 2.31 9.60 1.89
C GLU A 58 1.51 8.51 2.59
N VAL A 59 1.46 8.60 3.92
CA VAL A 59 0.67 7.70 4.77
C VAL A 59 -0.45 8.54 5.37
N PRO A 60 -1.56 8.77 4.64
CA PRO A 60 -2.64 9.63 5.13
C PRO A 60 -3.34 9.02 6.35
N PRO A 61 -3.89 9.85 7.25
CA PRO A 61 -4.84 9.38 8.25
C PRO A 61 -6.18 9.03 7.57
N PRO A 62 -7.00 8.12 8.11
CA PRO A 62 -6.77 7.25 9.26
C PRO A 62 -5.90 6.05 8.89
N GLY A 63 -4.96 5.67 9.75
CA GLY A 63 -4.06 4.56 9.47
C GLY A 63 -3.02 4.34 10.57
N SER A 64 -2.21 3.30 10.36
CA SER A 64 -1.10 2.81 11.19
C SER A 64 -0.21 3.91 11.77
N ASP A 65 0.25 3.76 13.03
CA ASP A 65 1.22 4.68 13.65
C ASP A 65 2.48 4.84 12.79
N ARG A 66 2.92 3.74 12.14
CA ARG A 66 4.15 3.68 11.35
C ARG A 66 4.05 2.69 10.20
N CYS A 67 4.58 3.08 9.04
CA CYS A 67 4.89 2.19 7.93
C CYS A 67 6.40 2.02 7.76
N GLU A 68 6.83 0.78 7.59
CA GLU A 68 8.19 0.37 7.26
C GLU A 68 8.26 -0.03 5.77
N PHE A 69 9.25 0.48 5.06
CA PHE A 69 9.47 0.26 3.63
C PHE A 69 10.82 -0.43 3.44
N TYR A 70 10.80 -1.61 2.85
CA TYR A 70 11.94 -2.50 2.77
C TYR A 70 12.47 -2.57 1.33
N THR A 71 13.79 -2.55 1.17
CA THR A 71 14.44 -2.77 -0.13
C THR A 71 14.42 -4.24 -0.59
N THR A 72 13.84 -5.12 0.21
CA THR A 72 13.68 -6.55 0.00
C THR A 72 12.32 -6.97 0.52
N MET A 73 11.93 -8.23 0.35
CA MET A 73 10.76 -8.78 1.04
C MET A 73 10.87 -8.61 2.58
N CYS A 74 9.74 -8.36 3.26
CA CYS A 74 9.73 -8.22 4.71
C CYS A 74 10.23 -9.51 5.39
N GLY A 75 10.93 -9.34 6.52
CA GLY A 75 11.53 -10.46 7.26
C GLY A 75 12.86 -10.95 6.69
N ASN A 76 13.31 -10.41 5.56
CA ASN A 76 14.68 -10.60 5.10
C ASN A 76 15.63 -9.70 5.94
N PRO A 77 16.64 -10.27 6.61
CA PRO A 77 17.60 -9.48 7.39
C PRO A 77 18.59 -8.68 6.54
N PHE A 78 18.64 -8.95 5.23
CA PHE A 78 19.47 -8.22 4.27
C PHE A 78 18.64 -7.12 3.62
N GLY A 79 19.19 -5.90 3.55
CA GLY A 79 18.52 -4.75 2.93
C GLY A 79 18.54 -3.50 3.81
N THR A 80 17.81 -2.48 3.38
CA THR A 80 17.58 -1.25 4.14
C THR A 80 16.09 -1.10 4.42
N THR A 81 15.77 -0.59 5.61
CA THR A 81 14.40 -0.27 6.01
C THR A 81 14.27 1.23 6.22
N TYR A 82 13.32 1.83 5.51
CA TYR A 82 12.91 3.22 5.68
C TYR A 82 11.59 3.30 6.42
N HIS A 83 11.29 4.45 7.02
CA HIS A 83 10.13 4.61 7.90
C HIS A 83 9.36 5.88 7.52
N CYS A 84 8.03 5.81 7.55
CA CYS A 84 7.14 6.95 7.42
C CYS A 84 5.96 6.80 8.38
N ASN A 85 5.66 7.83 9.18
CA ASN A 85 4.56 7.76 10.15
C ASN A 85 3.22 8.17 9.53
N ALA A 86 2.11 7.77 10.16
CA ALA A 86 0.80 8.28 9.78
C ALA A 86 0.73 9.81 9.84
N GLY A 87 -0.02 10.38 8.90
CA GLY A 87 -0.13 11.83 8.73
C GLY A 87 1.07 12.48 8.05
N GLN A 88 2.11 11.71 7.69
CA GLN A 88 3.31 12.25 7.08
C GLN A 88 3.38 11.99 5.58
N THR A 89 4.11 12.90 4.95
CA THR A 89 4.65 12.75 3.62
C THR A 89 6.17 12.64 3.75
N CYS A 90 6.74 11.52 3.30
CA CYS A 90 8.17 11.28 3.32
C CYS A 90 8.76 11.45 1.93
N ASP A 91 9.85 12.20 1.85
CA ASP A 91 10.69 12.29 0.66
C ASP A 91 11.49 10.99 0.52
N THR A 92 11.34 10.32 -0.61
CA THR A 92 11.98 9.04 -0.89
C THR A 92 13.02 9.14 -2.00
N SER A 93 13.39 10.34 -2.43
CA SER A 93 14.31 10.56 -3.55
C SER A 93 15.69 9.98 -3.30
N ALA A 94 16.08 9.84 -2.04
CA ALA A 94 17.33 9.20 -1.61
C ALA A 94 17.18 7.72 -1.23
N TRP A 95 15.97 7.18 -1.26
CA TRP A 95 15.73 5.78 -0.90
C TRP A 95 16.18 4.88 -2.04
N SER A 96 16.70 3.72 -1.68
CA SER A 96 16.86 2.64 -2.64
C SER A 96 15.49 2.07 -3.03
N ALA A 97 15.46 1.33 -4.15
CA ALA A 97 14.27 0.65 -4.65
C ALA A 97 13.54 -0.12 -3.54
N ILE A 98 12.24 0.12 -3.38
CA ILE A 98 11.41 -0.54 -2.38
C ILE A 98 10.74 -1.76 -3.00
N ASP A 99 10.91 -2.92 -2.37
CA ASP A 99 10.37 -4.20 -2.84
C ASP A 99 9.10 -4.58 -2.07
N SER A 100 9.03 -4.20 -0.79
CA SER A 100 7.87 -4.45 0.06
C SER A 100 7.70 -3.41 1.15
N TYR A 101 6.54 -3.37 1.78
CA TYR A 101 6.28 -2.51 2.94
C TYR A 101 5.33 -3.20 3.92
N ARG A 102 5.35 -2.74 5.18
CA ARG A 102 4.46 -3.17 6.24
C ARG A 102 4.01 -1.95 7.04
N CYS A 103 2.74 -1.90 7.42
CA CYS A 103 2.22 -0.84 8.28
C CYS A 103 1.68 -1.45 9.58
N TYR A 104 1.91 -0.78 10.70
CA TYR A 104 1.59 -1.26 12.04
C TYR A 104 0.45 -0.45 12.64
N GLN A 105 -0.64 -1.13 13.01
CA GLN A 105 -1.81 -0.52 13.65
C GLN A 105 -1.63 -0.32 15.14
#